data_AF-A0A958QML5-F1
#
_entry.id   AF-A0A958QML5-F1
#
_cell.length_a   1.000
_cell.length_b   1.000
_cell.length_c   1.000
_cell.angle_alpha   90.00
_cell.angle_beta   90.00
_cell.angle_gamma   90.00
#
_symmetry.space_group_name_H-M   'P 1'
#
loop_
_entity.id
_entity.type
_entity.pdbx_description
1 polymer ?
#
loop_
_entity_poly.entity_id
_entity_poly.type
_entity_poly.pdbx_seq_one_letter_code
_entity_poly.pdbx_strand_id
1 'polypeptide(L)'
;MKLSSRVQAFLKTLSLSVLLFSFFRIIFYLTFMNTSQNFTFLDALRAFFIGLRFDIRLSLLLSLPILLFSLFKRIHWARSDFSRKFWASAYALIFLSLLFTYAGDLGYYAYLRSRINARIFEFFNNFLISAEMVYESYNVWAWSIGLVILTFVIYKILYFFVFTHKEDVFNKKKVRVFQSLALTFAIIIGLHGSS
;
A
#
# COMPACT_ATOMS: atom_id res chain seq x y z
N MET A 1 28.22 -8.35 1.27
CA MET A 1 27.25 -9.45 1.04
C MET A 1 26.16 -8.95 0.08
N LYS A 2 26.07 -9.46 -1.17
CA LYS A 2 24.99 -9.04 -2.09
C LYS A 2 23.66 -9.68 -1.63
N LEU A 3 22.65 -8.88 -1.30
CA LEU A 3 21.30 -9.37 -0.96
C LEU A 3 20.68 -10.08 -2.16
N SER A 4 19.92 -11.16 -1.93
CA SER A 4 19.18 -11.85 -3.00
C SER A 4 18.16 -10.91 -3.66
N SER A 5 18.00 -11.00 -4.98
CA SER A 5 17.02 -10.22 -5.76
C SER A 5 15.60 -10.29 -5.20
N ARG A 6 15.24 -11.42 -4.56
CA ARG A 6 13.93 -11.60 -3.91
C ARG A 6 13.77 -10.72 -2.67
N VAL A 7 14.80 -10.70 -1.83
CA VAL A 7 14.81 -9.87 -0.61
C VAL A 7 14.87 -8.40 -1.00
N GLN A 8 15.61 -8.05 -2.07
CA GLN A 8 15.61 -6.68 -2.60
C GLN A 8 14.21 -6.27 -3.10
N ALA A 9 13.50 -7.11 -3.85
CA ALA A 9 12.14 -6.81 -4.31
C ALA A 9 11.16 -6.66 -3.14
N PHE A 10 11.27 -7.51 -2.12
CA PHE A 10 10.51 -7.39 -0.87
C PHE A 10 10.77 -6.05 -0.18
N LEU A 11 12.03 -5.72 0.11
CA LEU A 11 12.40 -4.48 0.79
C LEU A 11 11.99 -3.24 -0.01
N LYS A 12 12.17 -3.24 -1.33
CA LYS A 12 11.74 -2.11 -2.19
C LYS A 12 10.23 -1.92 -2.18
N THR A 13 9.46 -3.00 -2.22
CA THR A 13 7.99 -2.94 -2.15
C THR A 13 7.52 -2.45 -0.78
N LEU A 14 8.17 -2.92 0.29
CA LEU A 14 7.93 -2.46 1.65
C LEU A 14 8.22 -0.96 1.78
N SER A 15 9.40 -0.50 1.33
CA SER A 15 9.74 0.93 1.38
C SER A 15 8.76 1.78 0.57
N LEU A 16 8.38 1.33 -0.64
CA LEU A 16 7.40 2.05 -1.47
C LEU A 16 6.03 2.18 -0.77
N SER A 17 5.54 1.10 -0.15
CA SER A 17 4.26 1.12 0.55
C SER A 17 4.29 2.00 1.80
N VAL A 18 5.34 1.93 2.63
CA VAL A 18 5.50 2.80 3.81
C VAL A 18 5.57 4.27 3.40
N LEU A 19 6.30 4.60 2.34
CA LEU A 19 6.39 5.97 1.83
C LEU A 19 5.03 6.48 1.34
N LEU A 20 4.29 5.66 0.58
CA LEU A 20 2.95 6.01 0.14
C LEU A 20 1.99 6.25 1.32
N PHE A 21 1.94 5.34 2.29
CA PHE A 21 1.07 5.50 3.47
C PHE A 21 1.42 6.72 4.31
N SER A 22 2.72 6.95 4.52
CA SER A 22 3.21 8.13 5.25
C SER A 22 2.85 9.42 4.52
N PHE A 23 2.96 9.44 3.19
CA PHE A 23 2.57 10.58 2.36
C PHE A 23 1.07 10.89 2.49
N PHE A 24 0.19 9.89 2.38
CA PHE A 24 -1.26 10.08 2.59
C PHE A 24 -1.59 10.53 4.00
N ARG A 25 -0.88 10.03 5.01
CA ARG A 25 -1.06 10.43 6.40
C ARG A 25 -0.69 11.89 6.63
N ILE A 26 0.41 12.35 6.01
CA ILE A 26 0.82 13.76 6.04
C ILE A 26 -0.23 14.62 5.35
N ILE A 27 -0.71 14.24 4.16
CA ILE A 27 -1.79 14.95 3.47
C ILE A 27 -3.01 15.06 4.38
N PHE A 28 -3.47 13.94 4.96
CA PHE A 28 -4.61 13.93 5.87
C PHE A 28 -4.43 14.91 7.03
N TYR A 29 -3.26 14.86 7.69
CA TYR A 29 -2.96 15.74 8.80
C TYR A 29 -2.99 17.22 8.38
N LEU A 30 -2.32 17.59 7.29
CA LEU A 30 -2.28 18.97 6.82
C LEU A 30 -3.68 19.48 6.40
N THR A 31 -4.52 18.63 5.83
CA THR A 31 -5.88 19.00 5.43
C THR A 31 -6.81 19.23 6.63
N PHE A 32 -6.65 18.46 7.72
CA PHE A 32 -7.62 18.45 8.82
C PHE A 32 -7.11 18.95 10.18
N MET A 33 -5.83 19.32 10.31
CA MET A 33 -5.25 19.78 11.58
C MET A 33 -5.99 20.97 12.21
N ASN A 34 -6.54 21.88 11.38
CA ASN A 34 -7.25 23.07 11.87
C ASN A 34 -8.70 22.79 12.31
N THR A 35 -9.19 21.57 12.11
CA THR A 35 -10.60 21.22 12.40
C THR A 35 -10.80 20.77 13.85
N SER A 36 -9.74 20.39 14.56
CA SER A 36 -9.81 19.88 15.93
C SER A 36 -9.52 20.97 16.97
N GLN A 37 -10.53 21.36 17.74
CA GLN A 37 -10.44 22.46 18.71
C GLN A 37 -9.61 22.16 19.98
N ASN A 38 -9.10 20.94 20.18
CA ASN A 38 -8.37 20.53 21.40
C ASN A 38 -7.19 19.56 21.12
N PHE A 39 -6.56 19.65 19.95
CA PHE A 39 -5.51 18.69 19.58
C PHE A 39 -4.12 19.23 19.93
N THR A 40 -3.43 18.57 20.86
CA THR A 40 -2.04 18.95 21.20
C THR A 40 -1.04 18.36 20.21
N PHE A 41 0.11 19.00 20.06
CA PHE A 41 1.20 18.47 19.23
C PHE A 41 1.69 17.08 19.71
N LEU A 42 1.64 16.82 21.02
CA LEU A 42 2.01 15.52 21.58
C LEU A 42 1.02 14.42 21.17
N ASP A 43 -0.26 14.73 21.10
CA ASP A 43 -1.29 13.80 20.62
C ASP A 43 -1.13 13.52 19.12
N ALA A 44 -0.75 14.54 18.34
CA ALA A 44 -0.39 14.39 16.94
C ALA A 44 0.76 13.39 16.77
N LEU A 45 1.87 13.59 17.47
CA LEU A 45 3.03 12.69 17.39
C LEU A 45 2.69 11.26 17.81
N ARG A 46 1.90 11.09 18.88
CA ARG A 46 1.45 9.76 19.32
C ARG A 46 0.58 9.09 18.25
N ALA A 47 -0.38 9.81 17.67
CA ALA A 47 -1.23 9.31 16.60
C ALA A 47 -0.42 8.95 15.34
N PHE A 48 0.57 9.77 14.98
CA PHE A 48 1.49 9.47 13.88
C PHE A 48 2.33 8.22 14.16
N PHE A 49 2.83 8.05 15.37
CA PHE A 49 3.64 6.89 15.73
C PHE A 49 2.85 5.58 15.74
N ILE A 50 1.64 5.60 16.32
CA ILE A 50 0.70 4.47 16.26
C ILE A 50 0.35 4.17 14.80
N GLY A 51 0.11 5.22 14.01
CA GLY A 51 -0.14 5.14 12.59
C GLY A 51 0.98 4.49 11.79
N LEU A 52 2.21 4.96 11.96
CA LEU A 52 3.38 4.41 11.28
C LEU A 52 3.61 2.94 11.62
N ARG A 53 3.36 2.54 12.88
CA ARG A 53 3.41 1.12 13.28
C ARG A 53 2.41 0.29 12.48
N PHE A 54 1.16 0.76 12.35
CA PHE A 54 0.15 0.10 11.54
C PHE A 54 0.55 0.05 10.06
N ASP A 55 1.03 1.16 9.51
CA ASP A 55 1.44 1.28 8.11
C ASP A 55 2.59 0.32 7.77
N ILE A 56 3.56 0.14 8.68
CA ILE A 56 4.64 -0.84 8.55
C ILE A 56 4.08 -2.27 8.55
N ARG A 57 3.17 -2.59 9.47
CA ARG A 57 2.53 -3.92 9.53
C ARG A 57 1.76 -4.24 8.25
N LEU A 58 1.00 -3.28 7.73
CA LEU A 58 0.29 -3.42 6.47
C LEU A 58 1.26 -3.57 5.28
N SER A 59 2.33 -2.77 5.26
CA SER A 59 3.38 -2.86 4.23
C SER A 59 4.10 -4.20 4.23
N LEU A 60 4.34 -4.79 5.41
CA LEU A 60 4.88 -6.14 5.55
C LEU A 60 3.91 -7.19 4.98
N LEU A 61 2.62 -7.06 5.26
CA LEU A 61 1.58 -7.94 4.72
C LEU A 61 1.46 -7.84 3.20
N LEU A 62 1.55 -6.62 2.64
CA LEU A 62 1.48 -6.38 1.20
C LEU A 62 2.71 -6.90 0.45
N SER A 63 3.88 -6.88 1.08
CA SER A 63 5.13 -7.35 0.47
C SER A 63 5.35 -8.87 0.64
N LEU A 64 4.65 -9.53 1.57
CA LEU A 64 4.71 -10.97 1.80
C LEU A 64 4.45 -11.85 0.56
N PRO A 65 3.42 -11.59 -0.27
CA PRO A 65 3.16 -12.36 -1.48
C PRO A 65 4.37 -12.47 -2.41
N ILE A 66 5.19 -11.42 -2.55
CA ILE A 66 6.43 -11.46 -3.35
C ILE A 66 7.37 -12.57 -2.85
N LEU A 67 7.54 -12.72 -1.53
CA LEU A 67 8.39 -13.75 -0.96
C LEU A 67 7.80 -15.15 -1.16
N LEU A 68 6.50 -15.32 -0.92
CA LEU A 68 5.83 -16.61 -1.05
C LEU A 68 5.82 -17.10 -2.51
N PHE A 69 5.35 -16.27 -3.44
CA PHE A 69 5.20 -16.67 -4.84
C PHE A 69 6.54 -16.82 -5.55
N SER A 70 7.60 -16.14 -5.11
CA SER A 70 8.94 -16.31 -5.67
C SER A 70 9.62 -17.64 -5.34
N LEU A 71 9.02 -18.46 -4.47
CA LEU A 71 9.44 -19.86 -4.28
C LEU A 71 9.14 -20.69 -5.54
N PHE A 72 8.05 -20.37 -6.25
CA PHE A 72 7.59 -21.10 -7.43
C PHE A 72 8.21 -20.53 -8.71
N LYS A 73 9.03 -21.33 -9.41
CA LYS A 73 9.69 -20.93 -10.67
C LYS A 73 8.68 -20.49 -11.75
N ARG A 74 7.48 -21.09 -11.77
CA ARG A 74 6.44 -20.78 -12.76
C ARG A 74 5.87 -19.37 -12.62
N ILE A 75 5.80 -18.85 -11.39
CA ILE A 75 5.17 -17.58 -11.02
C ILE A 75 6.23 -16.52 -10.69
N HIS A 76 7.51 -16.80 -10.94
CA HIS A 76 8.58 -15.86 -10.63
C HIS A 76 8.56 -14.66 -11.59
N TRP A 77 8.68 -13.42 -11.07
CA TRP A 77 8.63 -12.20 -11.90
C TRP A 77 9.76 -12.14 -12.93
N ALA A 78 10.95 -12.64 -12.60
CA ALA A 78 12.09 -12.66 -13.51
C ALA A 78 12.07 -13.84 -14.52
N ARG A 79 10.94 -14.53 -14.68
CA ARG A 79 10.80 -15.63 -15.67
C ARG A 79 10.73 -15.12 -17.10
N SER A 80 10.00 -14.04 -17.33
CA SER A 80 9.77 -13.46 -18.65
C SER A 80 9.30 -12.02 -18.49
N ASP A 81 9.40 -11.23 -19.57
CA ASP A 81 8.88 -9.86 -19.56
C ASP A 81 7.36 -9.82 -19.30
N PHE A 82 6.62 -10.80 -19.80
CA PHE A 82 5.20 -10.97 -19.51
C PHE A 82 4.94 -11.16 -18.01
N SER A 83 5.69 -12.05 -17.35
CA SER A 83 5.56 -12.28 -15.90
C SER A 83 5.85 -11.00 -15.11
N ARG A 84 6.90 -10.26 -15.49
CA ARG A 84 7.25 -8.97 -14.88
C ARG A 84 6.13 -7.94 -15.04
N LYS A 85 5.56 -7.80 -16.23
CA LYS A 85 4.39 -6.92 -16.48
C LYS A 85 3.21 -7.32 -15.63
N PHE A 86 2.88 -8.62 -15.59
CA PHE A 86 1.80 -9.15 -14.76
C PHE A 86 1.97 -8.79 -13.28
N TRP A 87 3.16 -9.02 -12.71
CA TRP A 87 3.45 -8.67 -11.32
C TRP A 87 3.39 -7.16 -11.05
N ALA A 88 3.96 -6.35 -11.93
CA ALA A 88 3.91 -4.90 -11.82
C ALA A 88 2.46 -4.38 -11.90
N SER A 89 1.65 -4.92 -12.81
CA SER A 89 0.24 -4.58 -12.95
C SER A 89 -0.59 -5.04 -11.75
N ALA A 90 -0.39 -6.26 -11.26
CA ALA A 90 -1.09 -6.78 -10.09
C ALA A 90 -0.83 -5.91 -8.85
N TYR A 91 0.44 -5.56 -8.59
CA TYR A 91 0.78 -4.66 -7.51
C TYR A 91 0.28 -3.23 -7.74
N ALA A 92 0.31 -2.71 -8.97
CA ALA A 92 -0.25 -1.41 -9.29
C ALA A 92 -1.76 -1.36 -9.02
N LEU A 93 -2.51 -2.44 -9.30
CA LEU A 93 -3.94 -2.55 -8.97
C LEU A 93 -4.20 -2.61 -7.46
N ILE A 94 -3.35 -3.30 -6.71
CA ILE A 94 -3.42 -3.31 -5.23
C ILE A 94 -3.19 -1.89 -4.70
N PHE A 95 -2.15 -1.20 -5.18
CA PHE A 95 -1.91 0.20 -4.81
C PHE A 95 -3.03 1.12 -5.25
N LEU A 96 -3.60 0.96 -6.45
CA LEU A 96 -4.77 1.71 -6.91
C LEU A 96 -5.96 1.52 -5.96
N SER A 97 -6.23 0.29 -5.54
CA SER A 97 -7.30 -0.01 -4.58
C SER A 97 -7.07 0.69 -3.25
N LEU A 98 -5.82 0.71 -2.75
CA LEU A 98 -5.43 1.45 -1.56
C LEU A 98 -5.61 2.96 -1.75
N LEU A 99 -5.20 3.51 -2.90
CA LEU A 99 -5.38 4.92 -3.24
C LEU A 99 -6.85 5.32 -3.21
N PHE A 100 -7.73 4.50 -3.76
CA PHE A 100 -9.18 4.71 -3.69
C PHE A 100 -9.69 4.71 -2.24
N THR A 101 -9.23 3.77 -1.41
CA THR A 101 -9.61 3.76 0.01
C THR A 101 -9.16 5.02 0.75
N TYR A 102 -7.93 5.50 0.52
CA TYR A 102 -7.43 6.74 1.13
C TYR A 102 -8.16 7.98 0.61
N ALA A 103 -8.41 8.07 -0.69
CA ALA A 103 -9.19 9.16 -1.29
C ALA A 103 -10.62 9.18 -0.75
N GLY A 104 -11.26 8.01 -0.65
CA GLY A 104 -12.58 7.85 -0.06
C GLY A 104 -12.61 8.24 1.41
N ASP A 105 -11.59 7.86 2.19
CA ASP A 105 -11.52 8.21 3.62
C ASP A 105 -11.31 9.73 3.82
N LEU A 106 -10.52 10.37 2.95
CA LEU A 106 -10.38 11.83 2.93
C LEU A 106 -11.73 12.52 2.65
N GLY A 107 -12.46 12.07 1.63
CA GLY A 107 -13.77 12.62 1.28
C GLY A 107 -14.82 12.38 2.36
N TYR A 108 -14.87 11.16 2.89
CA TYR A 108 -15.78 10.78 3.97
C TYR A 108 -15.52 11.58 5.25
N TYR A 109 -14.25 11.78 5.61
CA TYR A 109 -13.88 12.61 6.76
C TYR A 109 -14.16 14.09 6.53
N ALA A 110 -13.99 14.59 5.30
CA ALA A 110 -14.35 15.96 4.95
C ALA A 110 -15.85 16.24 5.18
N TYR A 111 -16.71 15.27 4.87
CA TYR A 111 -18.16 15.39 4.98
C TYR A 111 -18.69 15.13 6.40
N LEU A 112 -18.27 14.03 7.04
CA LEU A 112 -18.86 13.54 8.30
C LEU A 112 -17.99 13.78 9.53
N ARG A 113 -16.77 14.30 9.37
CA ARG A 113 -15.76 14.44 10.44
C ARG A 113 -15.49 13.14 11.19
N SER A 114 -15.78 12.00 10.56
CA SER A 114 -15.55 10.65 11.05
C SER A 114 -14.73 9.88 10.01
N ARG A 115 -13.93 8.93 10.48
CA ARG A 115 -13.28 7.93 9.60
C ARG A 115 -14.34 6.97 9.05
N ILE A 116 -14.03 6.32 7.93
CA ILE A 116 -14.88 5.27 7.36
C ILE A 116 -15.20 4.24 8.44
N ASN A 117 -16.50 3.99 8.64
CA ASN A 117 -17.04 3.03 9.59
C ASN A 117 -18.25 2.32 8.97
N ALA A 118 -18.92 1.44 9.73
CA ALA A 118 -20.05 0.65 9.22
C ALA A 118 -21.22 1.50 8.65
N ARG A 119 -21.31 2.79 8.96
CA ARG A 119 -22.32 3.69 8.38
C ARG A 119 -22.07 3.97 6.89
N ILE A 120 -20.90 3.65 6.35
CA ILE A 120 -20.65 3.80 4.91
C ILE A 120 -21.61 2.92 4.07
N PHE A 121 -22.11 1.81 4.63
CA PHE A 121 -23.10 0.97 3.96
C PHE A 121 -24.46 1.67 3.77
N GLU A 122 -24.78 2.66 4.60
CA GLU A 122 -25.98 3.48 4.44
C GLU A 122 -25.91 4.36 3.18
N PHE A 123 -24.71 4.81 2.79
CA PHE A 123 -24.48 5.55 1.53
C PHE A 123 -24.66 4.66 0.29
N PHE A 124 -24.34 3.37 0.38
CA PHE A 124 -24.57 2.43 -0.72
C PHE A 124 -26.06 2.21 -1.00
N ASN A 125 -26.92 2.32 0.02
CA ASN A 125 -28.37 2.24 -0.17
C ASN A 125 -28.90 3.41 -1.02
N ASN A 126 -28.25 4.57 -0.96
CA ASN A 126 -28.56 5.76 -1.76
C ASN A 126 -27.37 6.16 -2.65
N PHE A 127 -26.78 5.18 -3.35
CA PHE A 127 -25.54 5.35 -4.10
C PHE A 127 -25.65 6.46 -5.16
N LEU A 128 -26.76 6.53 -5.91
CA LEU A 128 -26.94 7.52 -6.97
C LEU A 128 -26.86 8.95 -6.44
N ILE A 129 -27.63 9.26 -5.39
CA ILE A 129 -27.66 10.59 -4.77
C ILE A 129 -26.27 10.92 -4.20
N SER A 130 -25.62 9.95 -3.56
CA SER A 130 -24.28 10.13 -3.00
C SER A 130 -23.21 10.38 -4.07
N ALA A 131 -23.31 9.70 -5.22
CA ALA A 131 -22.41 9.89 -6.35
C ALA A 131 -22.60 11.26 -7.03
N GLU A 132 -23.85 11.71 -7.15
CA GLU A 132 -24.19 13.04 -7.68
C GLU A 132 -23.63 14.14 -6.77
N MET A 133 -23.81 14.02 -5.44
CA MET A 133 -23.23 14.96 -4.48
C MET A 133 -21.70 15.05 -4.59
N VAL A 134 -21.01 13.92 -4.80
CA VAL A 134 -19.55 13.90 -4.99
C VAL A 134 -19.15 14.58 -6.29
N TYR A 135 -19.91 14.35 -7.37
CA TYR A 135 -19.66 14.96 -8.67
C TYR A 135 -19.85 16.48 -8.68
N GLU A 136 -20.87 16.97 -7.96
CA GLU A 136 -21.12 18.41 -7.81
C GLU A 136 -20.13 19.09 -6.85
N SER A 137 -19.76 18.41 -5.76
CA SER A 137 -18.91 18.99 -4.71
C SER A 137 -17.42 18.96 -5.04
N TYR A 138 -16.97 17.99 -5.84
CA TYR A 138 -15.56 17.77 -6.13
C TYR A 138 -15.30 17.71 -7.62
N ASN A 139 -14.13 18.20 -8.04
CA ASN A 139 -13.69 18.08 -9.42
C ASN A 139 -13.25 16.63 -9.73
N VAL A 140 -14.24 15.73 -9.90
CA VAL A 140 -14.03 14.28 -10.06
C VAL A 140 -13.12 13.97 -11.25
N TRP A 141 -13.22 14.74 -12.35
CA TRP A 141 -12.38 14.52 -13.53
C TRP A 141 -10.89 14.79 -13.23
N ALA A 142 -10.56 15.87 -12.52
CA ALA A 142 -9.19 16.20 -12.17
C ALA A 142 -8.59 15.18 -11.20
N TRP A 143 -9.37 14.76 -10.19
CA TRP A 143 -8.98 13.70 -9.26
C TRP A 143 -8.76 12.35 -9.97
N SER A 144 -9.63 12.01 -10.93
CA SER A 144 -9.51 10.78 -11.72
C SER A 144 -8.24 10.78 -12.57
N ILE A 145 -7.93 11.90 -13.23
CA ILE A 145 -6.67 12.04 -13.99
C ILE A 145 -5.45 11.90 -13.07
N GLY A 146 -5.48 12.56 -11.90
CA GLY A 146 -4.42 12.44 -10.90
C GLY A 146 -4.19 10.98 -10.45
N LEU A 147 -5.26 10.24 -10.20
CA LEU A 147 -5.21 8.82 -9.84
C LEU A 147 -4.61 7.95 -10.95
N VAL A 148 -5.00 8.18 -12.21
CA VAL A 148 -4.46 7.45 -13.36
C VAL A 148 -2.96 7.72 -13.51
N ILE A 149 -2.54 8.99 -13.42
CA ILE A 149 -1.12 9.37 -13.48
C ILE A 149 -0.35 8.72 -12.34
N LEU A 150 -0.84 8.82 -11.11
CA LEU A 150 -0.16 8.24 -9.94
C LEU A 150 -0.03 6.72 -10.05
N THR A 151 -1.08 6.04 -10.51
CA THR A 151 -1.07 4.58 -10.73
C THR A 151 -0.08 4.20 -11.82
N PHE A 152 0.00 4.98 -12.90
CA PHE A 152 0.98 4.78 -13.95
C PHE A 152 2.43 4.97 -13.45
N VAL A 153 2.67 5.99 -12.63
CA VAL A 153 3.97 6.22 -11.98
C VAL A 153 4.34 5.05 -11.07
N ILE A 154 3.41 4.58 -10.23
CA ILE A 154 3.63 3.41 -9.37
C ILE A 154 3.93 2.17 -10.20
N TYR A 155 3.18 1.93 -11.28
CA TYR A 155 3.45 0.83 -12.22
C TYR A 155 4.87 0.93 -12.80
N LYS A 156 5.30 2.12 -13.24
CA LYS A 156 6.66 2.35 -13.76
C LYS A 156 7.72 2.09 -12.70
N ILE A 157 7.54 2.55 -11.46
CA ILE A 157 8.45 2.29 -10.35
C ILE A 157 8.53 0.78 -10.07
N LEU A 158 7.39 0.10 -9.98
CA LEU A 158 7.34 -1.36 -9.77
C LEU A 158 8.04 -2.11 -10.90
N TYR A 159 7.76 -1.75 -12.16
CA TYR A 159 8.34 -2.39 -13.32
C TYR A 159 9.85 -2.16 -13.42
N PHE A 160 10.33 -0.92 -13.32
CA PHE A 160 11.74 -0.58 -13.54
C PHE A 160 12.63 -0.76 -12.31
N PHE A 161 12.13 -0.51 -11.10
CA PHE A 161 12.95 -0.49 -9.89
C PHE A 161 12.77 -1.73 -9.01
N VAL A 162 11.54 -2.24 -8.87
CA VAL A 162 11.24 -3.39 -7.99
C VAL A 162 11.48 -4.71 -8.72
N PHE A 163 10.73 -4.96 -9.79
CA PHE A 163 10.77 -6.22 -10.55
C PHE A 163 11.82 -6.21 -11.65
N THR A 164 13.06 -5.87 -11.28
CA THR A 164 14.20 -5.91 -12.21
C THR A 164 14.50 -7.36 -12.63
N HIS A 165 14.84 -7.55 -13.90
CA HIS A 165 15.27 -8.85 -14.42
C HIS A 165 16.66 -9.16 -13.86
N LYS A 166 16.75 -10.11 -12.93
CA LYS A 166 18.00 -10.65 -12.41
C LYS A 166 17.86 -12.17 -12.26
N GLU A 167 18.68 -12.91 -13.00
CA GLU A 167 18.62 -14.38 -13.11
C GLU A 167 19.17 -15.15 -11.90
N ASP A 168 19.65 -14.46 -10.85
CA ASP A 168 20.44 -15.05 -9.75
C ASP A 168 19.72 -16.06 -8.81
N VAL A 169 18.50 -16.49 -9.11
CA VAL A 169 17.63 -17.14 -8.11
C VAL A 169 17.65 -18.68 -8.15
N PHE A 170 18.25 -19.30 -9.18
CA PHE A 170 18.03 -20.73 -9.39
C PHE A 170 18.98 -21.69 -8.67
N ASN A 171 20.07 -21.22 -8.07
CA ASN A 171 21.15 -22.14 -7.69
C ASN A 171 21.05 -22.78 -6.28
N LYS A 172 20.17 -22.33 -5.36
CA LYS A 172 20.03 -22.95 -4.01
C LYS A 172 18.57 -22.99 -3.46
N LYS A 173 17.84 -24.08 -3.71
CA LYS A 173 16.41 -24.25 -3.28
C LYS A 173 16.20 -24.25 -1.76
N LYS A 174 17.06 -24.91 -0.98
CA LYS A 174 16.94 -24.99 0.51
C LYS A 174 17.03 -23.62 1.18
N VAL A 175 17.98 -22.78 0.76
CA VAL A 175 18.18 -21.42 1.31
C VAL A 175 16.96 -20.52 1.07
N ARG A 176 16.31 -20.67 -0.10
CA ARG A 176 15.12 -19.89 -0.47
C ARG A 176 13.92 -20.18 0.43
N VAL A 177 13.66 -21.45 0.72
CA VAL A 177 12.56 -21.89 1.58
C VAL A 177 12.83 -21.41 3.01
N PHE A 178 14.05 -21.61 3.51
CA PHE A 178 14.44 -21.12 4.84
C PHE A 178 14.27 -19.60 4.97
N GLN A 179 14.73 -18.79 4.01
CA GLN A 179 14.56 -17.33 4.04
C GLN A 179 13.09 -16.90 4.03
N SER A 180 12.25 -17.55 3.21
CA SER A 180 10.82 -17.21 3.14
C SER A 180 10.08 -17.60 4.41
N LEU A 181 10.38 -18.76 5.00
CA LEU A 181 9.82 -19.18 6.27
C LEU A 181 10.30 -18.30 7.43
N ALA A 182 11.60 -18.00 7.50
CA ALA A 182 12.16 -17.14 8.54
C ALA A 182 11.60 -15.72 8.49
N LEU A 183 11.47 -15.13 7.29
CA LEU A 183 10.87 -13.80 7.13
C LEU A 183 9.37 -13.81 7.43
N THR A 184 8.63 -14.83 7.00
CA THR A 184 7.20 -14.95 7.31
C THR A 184 6.98 -15.11 8.81
N PHE A 185 7.79 -15.94 9.47
CA PHE A 185 7.74 -16.14 10.92
C PHE A 185 8.11 -14.86 11.68
N ALA A 186 9.16 -14.15 11.25
CA ALA A 186 9.54 -12.86 11.82
C ALA A 186 8.43 -11.81 11.67
N ILE A 187 7.70 -11.81 10.53
CA ILE A 187 6.55 -10.95 10.33
C ILE A 187 5.42 -11.33 11.29
N ILE A 188 5.08 -12.61 11.42
CA ILE A 188 4.03 -13.08 12.33
C ILE A 188 4.34 -12.69 13.79
N ILE A 189 5.59 -12.89 14.24
CA ILE A 189 6.03 -12.46 15.58
C ILE A 189 6.00 -10.94 15.70
N GLY A 190 6.52 -10.20 14.71
CA GLY A 190 6.50 -8.74 14.72
C GLY A 190 5.09 -8.14 14.68
N LEU A 191 4.12 -8.88 14.14
CA LEU A 191 2.70 -8.54 14.17
C LEU A 191 2.06 -8.83 15.54
N HIS A 192 2.46 -9.92 16.21
CA HIS A 192 1.87 -10.37 17.49
C HIS A 192 2.55 -9.83 18.75
N GLY A 193 3.82 -9.42 18.71
CA GLY A 193 4.61 -9.01 19.88
C GLY A 193 4.24 -7.66 20.49
N SER A 194 2.96 -7.29 20.48
CA SER A 194 2.44 -5.98 20.85
C SER A 194 1.02 -6.09 21.42
N SER A 195 0.75 -7.13 22.20
CA SER A 195 -0.29 -7.11 23.24
C SER A 195 0.35 -6.66 24.55
#